data_AF-A0A962JZW0-F1
#
_entry.id   AF-A0A962JZW0-F1
#
_cell.length_a   1.000
_cell.length_b   1.000
_cell.length_c   1.000
_cell.angle_alpha   90.00
_cell.angle_beta   90.00
_cell.angle_gamma   90.00
#
_symmetry.space_group_name_H-M   'P 1'
#
loop_
_entity.id
_entity.type
_entity.pdbx_description
1 polymer ?
#
loop_
_entity_poly.entity_id
_entity_poly.type
_entity_poly.pdbx_seq_one_letter_code
_entity_poly.pdbx_strand_id
1 'polypeptide(L)'
;MAVQIGASETGETVVLNATIRDFCGVGFDKNTCPKGYIPHLDFERAISRDRGLVDKILGEDGTPKPVARFPTATVHSDWSYGLWFHDKPGFNKSRSMSLTLLETTPGSGIYAYENNNFFPIDGQLLGNQGREHNYSFTMSIHNTFIYQPGQVFEFTGDDDLWVFIDKRLVIDLGGVHAAETASVNLDTLVLTPGQKYDFDMFYAERHTSESNLKFQTSMVFELPIGGGVINTVLQEVICENLTSGQKVTIKDVGEKSTWDCSSAGLLTQAGDRVKETLTGTVK
;
A
#
# COMPACT_ATOMS: atom_id res chain seq x y z
N MET A 1 -0.83 -30.91 -24.90
CA MET A 1 -1.94 -30.08 -25.40
C MET A 1 -1.60 -28.64 -25.09
N ALA A 2 -1.41 -27.82 -26.12
CA ALA A 2 -1.21 -26.39 -25.93
C ALA A 2 -2.57 -25.78 -25.56
N VAL A 3 -2.74 -25.40 -24.30
CA VAL A 3 -3.90 -24.60 -23.89
C VAL A 3 -3.58 -23.18 -24.32
N GLN A 4 -4.21 -22.75 -25.40
CA GLN A 4 -4.22 -21.36 -25.82
C GLN A 4 -5.14 -20.62 -24.85
N ILE A 5 -4.55 -20.07 -23.78
CA ILE A 5 -5.27 -19.18 -22.87
C ILE A 5 -5.51 -17.90 -23.66
N GLY A 6 -6.78 -17.63 -23.96
CA GLY A 6 -7.19 -16.43 -24.69
C GLY A 6 -6.63 -15.19 -23.99
N ALA A 7 -6.28 -14.19 -24.79
CA ALA A 7 -6.01 -12.86 -24.28
C ALA A 7 -7.18 -12.46 -23.39
N SER A 8 -6.92 -12.37 -22.09
CA SER A 8 -7.89 -11.86 -21.16
C SER A 8 -8.08 -10.40 -21.52
N GLU A 9 -9.26 -10.04 -21.99
CA GLU A 9 -9.78 -8.68 -21.85
C GLU A 9 -10.01 -8.46 -20.34
N THR A 10 -8.92 -8.37 -19.58
CA THR A 10 -9.00 -7.86 -18.21
C THR A 10 -9.32 -6.39 -18.35
N GLY A 11 -10.44 -5.93 -17.81
CA GLY A 11 -10.51 -4.53 -17.36
C GLY A 11 -9.23 -4.26 -16.58
N GLU A 12 -8.53 -3.17 -16.93
CA GLU A 12 -7.24 -2.88 -16.31
C GLU A 12 -7.42 -2.89 -14.79
N THR A 13 -6.56 -3.61 -14.08
CA THR A 13 -6.53 -3.61 -12.61
C THR A 13 -5.17 -3.09 -12.19
N VAL A 14 -5.16 -2.28 -11.14
CA VAL A 14 -3.93 -1.74 -10.57
C VAL A 14 -3.65 -2.46 -9.26
N VAL A 15 -2.52 -3.13 -9.15
CA VAL A 15 -2.12 -3.81 -7.91
C VAL A 15 -1.07 -2.96 -7.21
N LEU A 16 -1.40 -2.47 -6.01
CA LEU A 16 -0.47 -1.76 -5.13
C LEU A 16 0.04 -2.70 -4.06
N ASN A 17 1.36 -2.82 -3.95
CA ASN A 17 1.99 -3.55 -2.87
C ASN A 17 2.10 -2.66 -1.64
N ALA A 18 1.75 -3.20 -0.49
CA ALA A 18 1.84 -2.52 0.79
C ALA A 18 2.62 -3.36 1.80
N THR A 19 3.23 -2.69 2.77
CA THR A 19 3.73 -3.31 4.00
C THR A 19 2.79 -2.97 5.13
N ILE A 20 2.18 -3.98 5.74
CA ILE A 20 1.36 -3.81 6.94
C ILE A 20 2.15 -4.26 8.17
N ARG A 21 2.04 -3.50 9.26
CA ARG A 21 2.71 -3.76 10.53
C ARG A 21 1.68 -3.79 11.64
N ASP A 22 1.70 -4.87 12.40
CA ASP A 22 0.78 -5.12 13.51
C ASP A 22 1.45 -4.81 14.84
N PHE A 23 0.70 -4.15 15.72
CA PHE A 23 1.10 -3.68 17.03
C PHE A 23 0.15 -4.23 18.07
N CYS A 24 0.66 -4.43 19.28
CA CYS A 24 -0.23 -4.50 20.43
C CYS A 24 -0.38 -3.11 21.03
N GLY A 25 -1.56 -2.62 21.37
CA GLY A 25 -1.79 -1.31 21.98
C GLY A 25 -1.93 -1.29 23.52
N VAL A 26 -1.78 -0.12 24.14
CA VAL A 26 -1.85 0.03 25.61
C VAL A 26 -3.27 0.11 26.18
N GLY A 27 -4.26 0.43 25.35
CA GLY A 27 -5.68 0.41 25.75
C GLY A 27 -6.24 -1.01 25.90
N PHE A 28 -5.45 -2.04 25.58
CA PHE A 28 -5.87 -3.42 25.71
C PHE A 28 -5.52 -3.99 27.09
N ASP A 29 -6.32 -4.95 27.58
CA ASP A 29 -5.99 -5.68 28.81
C ASP A 29 -4.54 -6.18 28.68
N LYS A 30 -3.71 -5.93 29.68
CA LYS A 30 -2.27 -6.26 29.70
C LYS A 30 -1.97 -7.73 29.38
N ASN A 31 -3.00 -8.58 29.44
CA ASN A 31 -2.95 -10.00 29.13
C ASN A 31 -3.26 -10.36 27.66
N THR A 32 -3.59 -9.38 26.81
CA THR A 32 -4.00 -9.62 25.41
C THR A 32 -2.85 -9.54 24.41
N CYS A 33 -1.75 -8.87 24.76
CA CYS A 33 -0.56 -8.89 23.92
C CYS A 33 0.08 -10.29 23.93
N PRO A 34 0.53 -10.80 22.78
CA PRO A 34 1.33 -12.00 22.73
C PRO A 34 2.55 -11.90 23.64
N LYS A 35 2.85 -13.00 24.34
CA LYS A 35 4.01 -13.07 25.25
C LYS A 35 5.28 -12.65 24.53
N GLY A 36 6.01 -11.70 25.12
CA GLY A 36 7.25 -11.16 24.57
C GLY A 36 7.09 -9.90 23.71
N TYR A 37 5.86 -9.41 23.53
CA TYR A 37 5.59 -8.13 22.89
C TYR A 37 5.22 -7.05 23.91
N ILE A 38 5.71 -5.84 23.65
CA ILE A 38 5.50 -4.66 24.49
C ILE A 38 4.33 -3.86 23.90
N PRO A 39 3.29 -3.52 24.70
CA PRO A 39 2.20 -2.67 24.26
C PRO A 39 2.70 -1.29 23.78
N HIS A 40 2.14 -0.83 22.68
CA HIS A 40 2.44 0.41 21.99
C HIS A 40 1.56 1.55 22.53
N LEU A 41 2.20 2.68 22.85
CA LEU A 41 1.60 3.76 23.65
C LEU A 41 0.59 4.64 22.89
N ASP A 42 0.59 4.56 21.56
CA ASP A 42 -0.24 5.41 20.69
C ASP A 42 -1.57 4.78 20.26
N PHE A 43 -1.70 3.46 20.36
CA PHE A 43 -2.92 2.73 19.98
C PHE A 43 -3.93 2.74 21.12
N GLU A 44 -5.18 3.10 20.82
CA GLU A 44 -6.26 3.34 21.78
C GLU A 44 -5.94 4.45 22.82
N ARG A 45 -5.08 5.40 22.46
CA ARG A 45 -4.63 6.46 23.39
C ARG A 45 -5.67 7.54 23.62
N ALA A 46 -6.06 8.24 22.55
CA ALA A 46 -6.95 9.40 22.62
C ALA A 46 -7.59 9.65 21.25
N ILE A 47 -8.84 10.09 21.26
CA ILE A 47 -9.61 10.45 20.06
C ILE A 47 -9.50 11.96 19.85
N SER A 48 -8.82 12.38 18.79
CA SER A 48 -8.73 13.77 18.35
C SER A 48 -8.16 13.84 16.94
N ARG A 49 -8.63 14.80 16.15
CA ARG A 49 -7.88 15.27 14.97
C ARG A 49 -6.52 15.80 15.44
N ASP A 50 -5.46 15.51 14.70
CA ASP A 50 -4.07 15.82 15.07
C ASP A 50 -3.21 16.08 13.81
N ARG A 51 -3.76 16.89 12.89
CA ARG A 51 -3.06 17.28 11.66
C ARG A 51 -1.79 18.08 11.97
N GLY A 52 -0.80 17.98 11.10
CA GLY A 52 0.54 18.55 11.28
C GLY A 52 1.45 17.72 12.17
N LEU A 53 1.12 16.43 12.36
CA LEU A 53 1.92 15.44 13.09
C LEU A 53 3.27 15.16 12.41
N VAL A 54 3.33 15.25 11.08
CA VAL A 54 4.50 14.92 10.26
C VAL A 54 5.08 16.14 9.55
N ASP A 55 6.39 16.08 9.29
CA ASP A 55 7.13 17.06 8.51
C ASP A 55 6.57 17.12 7.07
N LYS A 56 6.68 18.28 6.43
CA LYS A 56 6.19 18.46 5.05
C LYS A 56 7.03 17.72 4.03
N ILE A 57 8.23 17.29 4.42
CA ILE A 57 9.16 16.52 3.60
C ILE A 57 9.32 15.13 4.23
N LEU A 58 9.14 14.10 3.41
CA LEU A 58 9.34 12.71 3.80
C LEU A 58 10.80 12.50 4.28
N GLY A 59 10.98 11.63 5.28
CA GLY A 59 12.30 11.30 5.81
C GLY A 59 13.21 10.68 4.75
N GLU A 60 14.52 10.75 4.97
CA GLU A 60 15.52 10.14 4.08
C GLU A 60 15.37 8.62 3.98
N ASP A 61 14.76 8.00 4.98
CA ASP A 61 14.43 6.57 5.02
C ASP A 61 13.13 6.21 4.30
N GLY A 62 12.48 7.19 3.66
CA GLY A 62 11.22 7.00 2.95
C GLY A 62 10.01 6.88 3.87
N THR A 63 10.08 7.33 5.12
CA THR A 63 8.94 7.32 6.05
C THR A 63 8.57 8.73 6.54
N PRO A 64 7.34 8.97 7.01
CA PRO A 64 6.98 10.26 7.56
C PRO A 64 7.82 10.54 8.80
N LYS A 65 8.49 11.69 8.79
CA LYS A 65 9.24 12.17 9.94
C LYS A 65 8.27 12.96 10.82
N PRO A 66 8.18 12.70 12.12
CA PRO A 66 7.29 13.50 12.94
C PRO A 66 7.86 14.90 13.21
N VAL A 67 6.98 15.89 13.43
CA VAL A 67 7.39 17.21 13.89
C VAL A 67 7.83 17.16 15.36
N ALA A 68 8.85 17.94 15.73
CA ALA A 68 9.37 17.98 17.11
C ALA A 68 8.40 18.70 18.08
N ARG A 69 7.22 18.12 18.32
CA ARG A 69 6.12 18.71 19.12
C ARG A 69 5.43 17.70 20.06
N PHE A 70 6.09 16.60 20.42
CA PHE A 70 5.45 15.60 21.27
C PHE A 70 5.48 15.93 22.77
N PRO A 71 4.50 15.43 23.56
CA PRO A 71 3.33 14.67 23.11
C PRO A 71 2.37 15.56 22.29
N THR A 72 1.67 14.96 21.34
CA THR A 72 0.56 15.62 20.64
C THR A 72 -0.77 15.19 21.25
N ALA A 73 -1.90 15.57 20.62
CA ALA A 73 -3.21 15.19 21.11
C ALA A 73 -3.40 13.67 21.13
N THR A 74 -2.82 12.97 20.15
CA THR A 74 -3.03 11.54 19.95
C THR A 74 -1.77 10.69 19.96
N VAL A 75 -0.57 11.27 19.97
CA VAL A 75 0.71 10.54 19.95
C VAL A 75 1.53 10.84 21.20
N HIS A 76 2.14 9.81 21.78
CA HIS A 76 2.82 9.84 23.07
C HIS A 76 4.20 10.48 23.00
N SER A 77 5.03 10.05 22.04
CA SER A 77 6.38 10.58 21.85
C SER A 77 6.85 10.45 20.40
N ASP A 78 7.94 11.13 20.08
CA ASP A 78 8.71 10.92 18.84
C ASP A 78 9.16 9.46 18.71
N TRP A 79 9.57 8.86 19.83
CA TRP A 79 9.99 7.47 19.88
C TRP A 79 8.86 6.50 19.58
N SER A 80 7.65 6.71 20.12
CA SER A 80 6.51 5.81 19.84
C SER A 80 6.07 5.95 18.39
N TYR A 81 6.01 7.18 17.86
CA TYR A 81 5.75 7.41 16.44
C TYR A 81 6.78 6.73 15.53
N GLY A 82 8.06 6.78 15.90
CA GLY A 82 9.16 6.16 15.16
C GLY A 82 9.10 4.63 15.06
N LEU A 83 8.11 3.98 15.67
CA LEU A 83 7.85 2.54 15.49
C LEU A 83 6.81 2.27 14.40
N TRP A 84 6.00 3.25 14.00
CA TRP A 84 4.82 3.05 13.15
C TRP A 84 5.19 2.45 11.80
N PHE A 85 6.25 2.91 11.16
CA PHE A 85 6.64 2.45 9.81
C PHE A 85 7.99 1.73 9.78
N HIS A 86 8.46 1.26 10.95
CA HIS A 86 9.76 0.58 11.09
C HIS A 86 9.61 -0.72 11.86
N ASP A 87 10.21 -1.79 11.34
CA ASP A 87 10.18 -3.07 12.01
C ASP A 87 11.06 -3.04 13.26
N LYS A 88 10.46 -3.39 14.40
CA LYS A 88 11.13 -3.38 15.70
C LYS A 88 10.80 -4.66 16.48
N PRO A 89 11.78 -5.57 16.65
CA PRO A 89 11.59 -6.78 17.44
C PRO A 89 11.06 -6.47 18.85
N GLY A 90 10.02 -7.21 19.24
CA GLY A 90 9.33 -7.03 20.52
C GLY A 90 8.26 -5.94 20.53
N PHE A 91 8.09 -5.16 19.46
CA PHE A 91 7.07 -4.12 19.36
C PHE A 91 6.05 -4.38 18.25
N ASN A 92 6.51 -4.82 17.07
CA ASN A 92 5.63 -5.11 15.94
C ASN A 92 6.05 -6.37 15.17
N LYS A 93 5.15 -6.82 14.28
CA LYS A 93 5.43 -7.77 13.21
C LYS A 93 4.90 -7.21 11.90
N SER A 94 5.61 -7.46 10.80
CA SER A 94 5.23 -6.97 9.49
C SER A 94 4.94 -8.12 8.52
N ARG A 95 4.17 -7.82 7.47
CA ARG A 95 4.08 -8.65 6.26
C ARG A 95 3.77 -7.78 5.05
N SER A 96 4.06 -8.30 3.87
CA SER A 96 3.55 -7.72 2.62
C SER A 96 2.09 -8.12 2.39
N MET A 97 1.36 -7.21 1.76
CA MET A 97 0.02 -7.43 1.23
C MET A 97 -0.15 -6.65 -0.08
N SER A 98 -1.23 -6.93 -0.80
CA SER A 98 -1.58 -6.21 -2.02
C SER A 98 -3.00 -5.65 -1.94
N LEU A 99 -3.19 -4.49 -2.56
CA LEU A 99 -4.49 -3.87 -2.79
C LEU A 99 -4.74 -3.86 -4.30
N THR A 100 -5.83 -4.51 -4.73
CA THR A 100 -6.24 -4.51 -6.13
C THR A 100 -7.28 -3.43 -6.34
N LEU A 101 -6.92 -2.38 -7.06
CA LEU A 101 -7.83 -1.35 -7.51
C LEU A 101 -8.48 -1.79 -8.82
N LEU A 102 -9.77 -1.51 -8.92
CA LEU A 102 -10.56 -1.77 -10.11
C LEU A 102 -10.88 -0.45 -10.81
N GLU A 103 -10.89 -0.48 -12.13
CA GLU A 103 -11.40 0.65 -12.90
C GLU A 103 -12.89 0.88 -12.57
N THR A 104 -13.24 2.11 -12.22
CA THR A 104 -14.61 2.49 -11.78
C THR A 104 -15.65 2.27 -12.87
N THR A 105 -15.30 2.58 -14.12
CA THR A 105 -16.07 2.24 -15.32
C THR A 105 -15.12 1.97 -16.49
N PRO A 106 -15.44 1.04 -17.41
CA PRO A 106 -14.54 0.69 -18.51
C PRO A 106 -14.07 1.91 -19.33
N GLY A 107 -12.76 2.11 -19.39
CA GLY A 107 -12.11 3.18 -20.16
C GLY A 107 -12.15 4.57 -19.50
N SER A 108 -12.52 4.68 -18.23
CA SER A 108 -12.45 5.93 -17.46
C SER A 108 -11.02 6.35 -17.11
N GLY A 109 -10.09 5.39 -16.98
CA GLY A 109 -8.76 5.63 -16.42
C GLY A 109 -8.78 6.00 -14.94
N ILE A 110 -9.91 5.75 -14.25
CA ILE A 110 -10.08 6.03 -12.83
C ILE A 110 -10.18 4.70 -12.09
N TYR A 111 -9.26 4.47 -11.17
CA TYR A 111 -9.11 3.25 -10.40
C TYR A 111 -9.48 3.46 -8.93
N ALA A 112 -10.21 2.53 -8.34
CA ALA A 112 -10.65 2.63 -6.96
C ALA A 112 -10.42 1.32 -6.18
N TYR A 113 -10.08 1.47 -4.90
CA TYR A 113 -10.18 0.44 -3.88
C TYR A 113 -11.16 0.92 -2.82
N GLU A 114 -12.09 0.06 -2.40
CA GLU A 114 -13.05 0.39 -1.35
C GLU A 114 -13.25 -0.77 -0.38
N ASN A 115 -13.04 -0.51 0.91
CA ASN A 115 -13.39 -1.43 1.97
C ASN A 115 -13.83 -0.67 3.24
N ASN A 116 -15.09 -0.83 3.65
CA ASN A 116 -15.64 -0.24 4.89
C ASN A 116 -15.41 -1.11 6.14
N ASN A 117 -14.74 -2.25 5.97
CA ASN A 117 -14.50 -3.24 7.02
C ASN A 117 -13.07 -3.78 6.83
N PHE A 118 -12.11 -2.86 6.83
CA PHE A 118 -10.72 -3.11 6.44
C PHE A 118 -9.91 -3.73 7.56
N PHE A 119 -10.07 -5.05 7.76
CA PHE A 119 -9.31 -5.82 8.75
C PHE A 119 -8.42 -6.87 8.09
N PRO A 120 -7.40 -6.47 7.30
CA PRO A 120 -6.63 -7.37 6.43
C PRO A 120 -5.78 -8.41 7.17
N ILE A 121 -5.57 -8.23 8.48
CA ILE A 121 -4.71 -9.08 9.32
C ILE A 121 -5.46 -9.72 10.51
N ASP A 122 -6.78 -9.86 10.39
CA ASP A 122 -7.57 -10.62 11.37
C ASP A 122 -7.00 -12.04 11.58
N GLY A 123 -6.80 -12.40 12.85
CA GLY A 123 -6.25 -13.68 13.29
C GLY A 123 -4.77 -13.89 12.96
N GLN A 124 -4.07 -12.90 12.39
CA GLN A 124 -2.69 -13.02 11.92
C GLN A 124 -1.72 -12.20 12.77
N LEU A 125 -0.41 -12.38 12.54
CA LEU A 125 0.68 -11.62 13.16
C LEU A 125 0.68 -11.64 14.71
N LEU A 126 0.16 -10.61 15.37
CA LEU A 126 -0.02 -10.51 16.82
C LEU A 126 -1.46 -10.84 17.26
N GLY A 127 -2.35 -11.10 16.31
CA GLY A 127 -3.74 -11.51 16.50
C GLY A 127 -4.66 -10.34 16.88
N ASN A 128 -5.92 -10.66 17.18
CA ASN A 128 -6.96 -9.64 17.40
C ASN A 128 -6.99 -9.13 18.85
N GLN A 129 -6.00 -9.51 19.67
CA GLN A 129 -5.81 -8.97 21.03
C GLN A 129 -7.09 -9.06 21.91
N GLY A 130 -7.81 -10.19 21.80
CA GLY A 130 -9.03 -10.45 22.55
C GLY A 130 -10.31 -9.82 21.97
N ARG A 131 -10.25 -9.23 20.77
CA ARG A 131 -11.39 -8.65 20.05
C ARG A 131 -11.77 -9.50 18.83
N GLU A 132 -12.90 -9.12 18.21
CA GLU A 132 -13.35 -9.72 16.95
C GLU A 132 -12.40 -9.37 15.79
N HIS A 133 -11.92 -8.13 15.73
CA HIS A 133 -11.02 -7.64 14.68
C HIS A 133 -9.69 -7.12 15.22
N ASN A 134 -8.67 -7.05 14.35
CA ASN A 134 -7.41 -6.36 14.62
C ASN A 134 -7.51 -4.87 14.24
N TYR A 135 -7.35 -3.98 15.22
CA TYR A 135 -7.43 -2.52 15.09
C TYR A 135 -6.10 -1.82 15.40
N SER A 136 -4.97 -2.52 15.31
CA SER A 136 -3.69 -1.96 15.73
C SER A 136 -2.61 -2.21 14.71
N PHE A 137 -2.74 -1.51 13.59
CA PHE A 137 -1.79 -1.66 12.52
C PHE A 137 -1.50 -0.36 11.78
N THR A 138 -0.38 -0.36 11.09
CA THR A 138 -0.02 0.66 10.13
C THR A 138 0.22 0.03 8.78
N MET A 139 0.03 0.79 7.72
CA MET A 139 0.27 0.35 6.34
C MET A 139 1.07 1.42 5.60
N SER A 140 2.07 1.00 4.84
CA SER A 140 2.78 1.87 3.90
C SER A 140 2.74 1.32 2.48
N ILE A 141 2.52 2.20 1.51
CA ILE A 141 2.60 1.94 0.08
C ILE A 141 3.64 2.88 -0.50
N HIS A 142 4.56 2.32 -1.28
CA HIS A 142 5.56 3.07 -2.04
C HIS A 142 5.44 2.65 -3.50
N ASN A 143 5.21 3.61 -4.39
CA ASN A 143 5.12 3.36 -5.81
C ASN A 143 5.61 4.58 -6.60
N THR A 144 5.66 4.45 -7.93
CA THR A 144 5.92 5.57 -8.82
C THR A 144 4.81 5.67 -9.86
N PHE A 145 4.60 6.88 -10.37
CA PHE A 145 3.62 7.15 -11.42
C PHE A 145 4.18 8.14 -12.43
N ILE A 146 3.65 8.10 -13.66
CA ILE A 146 3.93 9.10 -14.67
C ILE A 146 2.86 10.19 -14.58
N TYR A 147 3.30 11.42 -14.32
CA TYR A 147 2.38 12.54 -14.22
C TYR A 147 1.81 12.92 -15.59
N GLN A 148 0.48 13.07 -15.64
CA GLN A 148 -0.27 13.62 -16.76
C GLN A 148 -1.23 14.70 -16.24
N PRO A 149 -1.45 15.79 -16.99
CA PRO A 149 -2.42 16.82 -16.59
C PRO A 149 -3.82 16.24 -16.35
N GLY A 150 -4.51 16.77 -15.35
CA GLY A 150 -5.86 16.36 -14.93
C GLY A 150 -5.89 15.17 -13.98
N GLN A 151 -4.73 14.66 -13.53
CA GLN A 151 -4.70 13.56 -12.56
C GLN A 151 -5.14 14.00 -11.16
N VAL A 152 -5.87 13.11 -10.49
CA VAL A 152 -6.40 13.33 -9.13
C VAL A 152 -6.18 12.10 -8.27
N PHE A 153 -6.12 12.32 -6.97
CA PHE A 153 -6.19 11.29 -5.95
C PHE A 153 -7.16 11.72 -4.85
N GLU A 154 -7.99 10.79 -4.41
CA GLU A 154 -8.93 10.97 -3.31
C GLU A 154 -8.81 9.79 -2.35
N PHE A 155 -8.86 10.06 -1.06
CA PHE A 155 -8.90 9.07 0.00
C PHE A 155 -10.10 9.33 0.91
N THR A 156 -10.71 8.27 1.42
CA THR A 156 -11.63 8.30 2.55
C THR A 156 -11.30 7.18 3.52
N GLY A 157 -11.16 7.52 4.80
CA GLY A 157 -10.87 6.53 5.83
C GLY A 157 -10.65 7.13 7.21
N ASP A 158 -10.41 6.23 8.15
CA ASP A 158 -10.05 6.45 9.55
C ASP A 158 -8.96 5.43 9.91
N ASP A 159 -8.02 5.69 10.81
CA ASP A 159 -7.82 6.92 11.55
C ASP A 159 -6.88 7.88 10.81
N ASP A 160 -5.58 7.57 10.77
CA ASP A 160 -4.56 8.48 10.24
C ASP A 160 -4.25 8.20 8.77
N LEU A 161 -4.10 9.26 7.96
CA LEU A 161 -3.53 9.16 6.60
C LEU A 161 -2.55 10.30 6.29
N TRP A 162 -1.43 9.95 5.67
CA TRP A 162 -0.57 10.88 4.95
C TRP A 162 -0.27 10.39 3.53
N VAL A 163 -0.32 11.32 2.57
CA VAL A 163 0.12 11.07 1.18
C VAL A 163 1.20 12.06 0.83
N PHE A 164 2.28 11.53 0.26
CA PHE A 164 3.40 12.30 -0.27
C PHE A 164 3.52 12.05 -1.78
N ILE A 165 3.78 13.14 -2.52
CA ILE A 165 4.16 13.09 -3.93
C ILE A 165 5.52 13.75 -4.07
N ASP A 166 6.48 13.04 -4.65
CA ASP A 166 7.88 13.48 -4.76
C ASP A 166 8.42 13.96 -3.39
N LYS A 167 8.19 13.13 -2.36
CA LYS A 167 8.57 13.36 -0.95
C LYS A 167 7.93 14.57 -0.30
N ARG A 168 6.95 15.24 -0.92
CA ARG A 168 6.23 16.39 -0.35
C ARG A 168 4.85 15.99 0.11
N LEU A 169 4.49 16.35 1.33
CA LEU A 169 3.18 16.09 1.92
C LEU A 169 2.08 16.83 1.12
N VAL A 170 1.11 16.08 0.60
CA VAL A 170 -0.03 16.61 -0.18
C VAL A 170 -1.38 16.34 0.48
N ILE A 171 -1.50 15.31 1.31
CA ILE A 171 -2.70 15.05 2.14
C ILE A 171 -2.24 14.75 3.57
N ASP A 172 -2.93 15.36 4.53
CA ASP A 172 -2.71 15.16 5.97
C ASP A 172 -4.06 15.04 6.69
N LEU A 173 -4.40 13.81 7.05
CA LEU A 173 -5.50 13.42 7.91
C LEU A 173 -4.94 12.78 9.18
N GLY A 174 -3.95 13.41 9.82
CA GLY A 174 -3.43 12.93 11.10
C GLY A 174 -4.46 13.04 12.23
N GLY A 175 -4.43 12.08 13.14
CA GLY A 175 -5.29 11.95 14.32
C GLY A 175 -6.25 10.77 14.26
N VAL A 176 -6.92 10.53 15.38
CA VAL A 176 -7.97 9.52 15.53
C VAL A 176 -9.32 10.21 15.35
N HIS A 177 -10.04 9.85 14.30
CA HIS A 177 -11.29 10.47 13.89
C HIS A 177 -12.17 9.48 13.12
N ALA A 178 -13.48 9.71 13.07
CA ALA A 178 -14.35 8.99 12.12
C ALA A 178 -13.91 9.23 10.67
N ALA A 179 -14.31 8.38 9.72
CA ALA A 179 -13.92 8.50 8.32
C ALA A 179 -13.95 9.93 7.77
N GLU A 180 -12.80 10.42 7.29
CA GLU A 180 -12.65 11.72 6.63
C GLU A 180 -12.21 11.55 5.19
N THR A 181 -12.66 12.46 4.32
CA THR A 181 -12.28 12.51 2.91
C THR A 181 -11.31 13.64 2.65
N ALA A 182 -10.25 13.36 1.87
CA ALA A 182 -9.36 14.37 1.32
C ALA A 182 -8.96 14.01 -0.11
N SER A 183 -8.75 15.03 -0.94
CA SER A 183 -8.29 14.85 -2.32
C SER A 183 -7.23 15.86 -2.70
N VAL A 184 -6.45 15.52 -3.71
CA VAL A 184 -5.44 16.37 -4.34
C VAL A 184 -5.63 16.33 -5.85
N ASN A 185 -5.71 17.51 -6.46
CA ASN A 185 -5.54 17.67 -7.90
C ASN A 185 -4.05 17.90 -8.20
N LEU A 186 -3.43 16.99 -8.95
CA LEU A 186 -1.99 17.02 -9.23
C LEU A 186 -1.59 18.22 -10.09
N ASP A 187 -2.51 18.83 -10.84
CA ASP A 187 -2.26 20.08 -11.58
C ASP A 187 -1.90 21.26 -10.68
N THR A 188 -2.24 21.18 -9.39
CA THR A 188 -1.89 22.20 -8.40
C THR A 188 -0.47 22.06 -7.85
N LEU A 189 0.22 20.96 -8.20
CA LEU A 189 1.58 20.67 -7.79
C LEU A 189 2.57 21.12 -8.88
N VAL A 190 3.84 21.33 -8.50
CA VAL A 190 4.90 21.72 -9.45
C VAL A 190 5.49 20.46 -10.09
N LEU A 191 4.71 19.82 -10.97
CA LEU A 191 5.08 18.61 -11.69
C LEU A 191 5.20 18.88 -13.20
N THR A 192 6.06 18.13 -13.89
CA THR A 192 6.29 18.24 -15.33
C THR A 192 5.62 17.07 -16.04
N PRO A 193 4.70 17.29 -16.99
CA PRO A 193 4.03 16.21 -17.73
C PRO A 193 5.01 15.21 -18.35
N GLY A 194 4.68 13.93 -18.25
CA GLY A 194 5.50 12.82 -18.76
C GLY A 194 6.72 12.48 -17.90
N GLN A 195 6.97 13.18 -16.80
CA GLN A 195 8.00 12.79 -15.83
C GLN A 195 7.45 11.80 -14.80
N LYS A 196 8.37 11.00 -14.26
CA LYS A 196 8.11 10.04 -13.20
C LYS A 196 8.27 10.68 -11.82
N TYR A 197 7.35 10.37 -10.92
CA TYR A 197 7.35 10.86 -9.55
C TYR A 197 7.06 9.74 -8.55
N ASP A 198 7.59 9.90 -7.34
CA ASP A 198 7.31 9.01 -6.21
C ASP A 198 5.90 9.28 -5.66
N PHE A 199 5.21 8.22 -5.28
CA PHE A 199 3.96 8.21 -4.54
C PHE A 199 4.15 7.38 -3.28
N ASP A 200 3.97 8.01 -2.11
CA ASP A 200 4.05 7.34 -0.83
C ASP A 200 2.78 7.60 -0.03
N MET A 201 2.15 6.53 0.44
CA MET A 201 0.94 6.59 1.27
C MET A 201 1.18 5.85 2.57
N PHE A 202 0.81 6.49 3.68
CA PHE A 202 0.96 5.97 5.03
C PHE A 202 -0.37 6.06 5.74
N TYR A 203 -0.76 4.96 6.38
CA TYR A 203 -2.04 4.79 7.04
C TYR A 203 -1.83 4.15 8.41
N ALA A 204 -2.60 4.56 9.42
CA ALA A 204 -2.63 3.89 10.71
C ALA A 204 -4.08 3.71 11.17
N GLU A 205 -4.43 2.47 11.50
CA GLU A 205 -5.66 2.10 12.19
C GLU A 205 -5.31 1.88 13.66
N ARG A 206 -5.91 2.65 14.56
CA ARG A 206 -5.54 2.62 15.97
C ARG A 206 -6.68 2.90 16.94
N HIS A 207 -7.93 2.82 16.47
CA HIS A 207 -9.13 2.91 17.28
C HIS A 207 -10.09 1.73 17.03
N THR A 208 -10.80 1.30 18.08
CA THR A 208 -11.49 -0.01 18.07
C THR A 208 -12.95 0.01 17.64
N SER A 209 -13.38 1.05 16.92
CA SER A 209 -14.78 1.24 16.55
C SER A 209 -15.07 0.83 15.11
N GLU A 210 -14.30 1.34 14.15
CA GLU A 210 -14.46 1.11 12.71
C GLU A 210 -13.07 0.97 12.06
N SER A 211 -13.01 0.53 10.81
CA SER A 211 -11.78 0.63 10.01
C SER A 211 -12.13 0.72 8.53
N ASN A 212 -11.89 1.89 7.95
CA ASN A 212 -12.28 2.23 6.59
C ASN A 212 -11.05 2.58 5.73
N LEU A 213 -10.92 1.91 4.58
CA LEU A 213 -9.91 2.22 3.58
C LEU A 213 -10.55 2.34 2.21
N LYS A 214 -10.68 3.57 1.71
CA LYS A 214 -11.10 3.86 0.34
C LYS A 214 -10.16 4.84 -0.31
N PHE A 215 -9.81 4.59 -1.55
CA PHE A 215 -9.19 5.62 -2.36
C PHE A 215 -9.45 5.41 -3.84
N GLN A 216 -9.48 6.53 -4.55
CA GLN A 216 -9.69 6.61 -5.98
C GLN A 216 -8.57 7.46 -6.59
N THR A 217 -8.09 7.07 -7.77
CA THR A 217 -6.98 7.75 -8.42
C THR A 217 -7.04 7.61 -9.94
N SER A 218 -6.59 8.64 -10.65
CA SER A 218 -6.28 8.58 -12.07
C SER A 218 -4.78 8.57 -12.36
N MET A 219 -3.95 8.40 -11.32
CA MET A 219 -2.52 8.19 -11.49
C MET A 219 -2.26 6.89 -12.25
N VAL A 220 -1.42 6.99 -13.28
CA VAL A 220 -0.91 5.83 -14.00
C VAL A 220 0.31 5.32 -13.26
N PHE A 221 0.08 4.45 -12.29
CA PHE A 221 1.16 3.76 -11.59
C PHE A 221 1.94 2.88 -12.56
N GLU A 222 3.26 2.81 -12.40
CA GLU A 222 4.04 1.76 -13.05
C GLU A 222 3.58 0.41 -12.47
N LEU A 223 2.69 -0.28 -13.19
CA LEU A 223 2.37 -1.65 -12.84
C LEU A 223 3.59 -2.52 -13.14
N PRO A 224 3.99 -3.41 -12.22
CA PRO A 224 4.92 -4.46 -12.59
C PRO A 224 4.33 -5.18 -13.80
N ILE A 225 5.10 -5.21 -14.89
CA ILE A 225 4.68 -5.92 -16.09
C ILE A 225 4.74 -7.39 -15.72
N GLY A 226 3.60 -8.01 -15.51
CA GLY A 226 3.54 -9.36 -14.98
C GLY A 226 2.13 -9.71 -14.57
N GLY A 227 2.01 -10.72 -13.72
CA GLY A 227 0.71 -11.21 -13.32
C GLY A 227 0.79 -12.21 -12.19
N GLY A 228 -0.35 -12.86 -11.94
CA GLY A 228 -0.46 -13.95 -10.99
C GLY A 228 -1.35 -15.09 -11.47
N VAL A 229 -1.12 -16.29 -10.95
CA VAL A 229 -1.91 -17.50 -11.21
C VAL A 229 -2.24 -18.21 -9.90
N ILE A 230 -3.48 -18.66 -9.79
CA ILE A 230 -3.93 -19.52 -8.70
C ILE A 230 -3.89 -20.99 -9.13
N ASN A 231 -3.77 -21.90 -8.14
CA ASN A 231 -3.74 -23.35 -8.35
C ASN A 231 -2.68 -23.83 -9.37
N THR A 232 -1.56 -23.12 -9.48
CA THR A 232 -0.48 -23.47 -10.41
C THR A 232 0.86 -23.25 -9.74
N VAL A 233 1.77 -24.21 -9.88
CA VAL A 233 3.19 -24.05 -9.53
C VAL A 233 3.93 -23.65 -10.80
N LEU A 234 4.39 -22.41 -10.85
CA LEU A 234 5.16 -21.91 -11.99
C LEU A 234 6.62 -22.31 -11.86
N GLN A 235 7.17 -22.86 -12.94
CA GLN A 235 8.58 -23.17 -13.09
C GLN A 235 9.32 -22.01 -13.77
N GLU A 236 8.70 -21.41 -14.79
CA GLU A 236 9.33 -20.38 -15.59
C GLU A 236 8.29 -19.39 -16.13
N VAL A 237 8.66 -18.11 -16.18
CA VAL A 237 7.97 -17.09 -16.99
C VAL A 237 8.98 -16.42 -17.90
N ILE A 238 8.66 -16.35 -19.19
CA ILE A 238 9.41 -15.60 -20.20
C ILE A 238 8.60 -14.37 -20.57
N CYS A 239 9.21 -13.19 -20.42
CA CYS A 239 8.62 -11.93 -20.82
C CYS A 239 9.37 -11.35 -22.01
N GLU A 240 8.64 -11.01 -23.07
CA GLU A 240 9.18 -10.46 -24.31
C GLU A 240 8.52 -9.12 -24.61
N ASN A 241 9.31 -8.04 -24.67
CA ASN A 241 8.85 -6.80 -25.26
C ASN A 241 8.87 -6.98 -26.79
N LEU A 242 7.69 -7.00 -27.40
CA LEU A 242 7.51 -7.24 -28.83
C LEU A 242 7.95 -6.05 -29.70
N THR A 243 8.07 -4.85 -29.12
CA THR A 243 8.58 -3.66 -29.82
C THR A 243 10.09 -3.70 -29.91
N SER A 244 10.76 -3.94 -28.78
CA SER A 244 12.24 -3.91 -28.70
C SER A 244 12.89 -5.27 -29.01
N GLY A 245 12.14 -6.36 -28.90
CA GLY A 245 12.63 -7.74 -28.97
C GLY A 245 13.35 -8.21 -27.71
N GLN A 246 13.43 -7.39 -26.65
CA GLN A 246 14.08 -7.78 -25.40
C GLN A 246 13.32 -8.92 -24.73
N LYS A 247 14.07 -9.90 -24.23
CA LYS A 247 13.55 -11.04 -23.48
C LYS A 247 14.18 -11.13 -22.11
N VAL A 248 13.36 -11.39 -21.11
CA VAL A 248 13.82 -11.76 -19.76
C VAL A 248 13.14 -13.06 -19.33
N THR A 249 13.83 -13.83 -18.50
CA THR A 249 13.35 -15.13 -18.02
C THR A 249 13.43 -15.17 -16.51
N ILE A 250 12.30 -15.47 -15.88
CA ILE A 250 12.15 -15.66 -14.45
C ILE A 250 12.05 -17.15 -14.21
N LYS A 251 13.03 -17.72 -13.51
CA LYS A 251 13.07 -19.15 -13.16
C LYS A 251 12.67 -19.37 -11.71
N ASP A 252 12.27 -20.59 -11.40
CA ASP A 252 11.97 -21.05 -10.04
C ASP A 252 10.95 -20.15 -9.32
N VAL A 253 9.94 -19.68 -10.08
CA VAL A 253 8.86 -18.80 -9.59
C VAL A 253 8.17 -19.43 -8.37
N GLY A 254 8.04 -20.77 -8.37
CA GLY A 254 7.65 -21.55 -7.22
C GLY A 254 6.18 -21.37 -6.86
N GLU A 255 5.85 -21.58 -5.58
CA GLU A 255 4.49 -21.36 -5.07
C GLU A 255 4.11 -19.87 -4.96
N LYS A 256 5.00 -18.94 -5.33
CA LYS A 256 4.76 -17.51 -5.16
C LYS A 256 3.61 -16.98 -6.02
N SER A 257 3.10 -17.76 -6.98
CA SER A 257 1.87 -17.46 -7.73
C SER A 257 1.84 -16.09 -8.43
N THR A 258 2.95 -15.35 -8.48
CA THR A 258 3.08 -14.01 -9.06
C THR A 258 4.46 -13.82 -9.67
N TRP A 259 4.58 -13.01 -10.72
CA TRP A 259 5.85 -12.63 -11.36
C TRP A 259 5.84 -11.15 -11.77
N ASP A 260 7.05 -10.60 -11.94
CA ASP A 260 7.27 -9.24 -12.41
C ASP A 260 8.45 -9.21 -13.39
N CYS A 261 8.11 -9.05 -14.67
CA CYS A 261 9.02 -8.91 -15.79
C CYS A 261 9.87 -7.65 -15.69
N SER A 262 9.34 -6.55 -15.14
CA SER A 262 10.09 -5.30 -14.94
C SER A 262 11.20 -5.54 -13.92
N SER A 263 10.91 -6.19 -12.79
CA SER A 263 11.91 -6.61 -11.80
C SER A 263 12.94 -7.60 -12.37
N ALA A 264 12.55 -8.39 -13.36
CA ALA A 264 13.46 -9.28 -14.10
C ALA A 264 14.32 -8.56 -15.16
N GLY A 265 14.17 -7.24 -15.29
CA GLY A 265 14.97 -6.37 -16.17
C GLY A 265 14.34 -6.10 -17.53
N LEU A 266 13.05 -6.39 -17.74
CA LEU A 266 12.36 -6.05 -18.99
C LEU A 266 12.16 -4.53 -19.06
N LEU A 267 12.73 -3.90 -20.09
CA LEU A 267 12.54 -2.48 -20.37
C LEU A 267 11.32 -2.30 -21.25
N THR A 268 10.46 -1.35 -20.90
CA THR A 268 9.27 -1.00 -21.68
C THR A 268 9.06 0.51 -21.74
N GLN A 269 8.33 0.93 -22.76
CA GLN A 269 7.89 2.30 -22.98
C GLN A 269 6.38 2.33 -23.20
N ALA A 270 5.77 3.51 -23.06
CA ALA A 270 4.35 3.69 -23.33
C ALA A 270 4.01 3.25 -24.77
N GLY A 271 3.05 2.34 -24.90
CA GLY A 271 2.64 1.75 -26.18
C GLY A 271 3.36 0.45 -26.55
N ASP A 272 4.35 0.00 -25.77
CA ASP A 272 4.96 -1.31 -25.99
C ASP A 272 3.98 -2.45 -25.72
N ARG A 273 4.14 -3.54 -26.48
CA ARG A 273 3.39 -4.78 -26.27
C ARG A 273 4.29 -5.81 -25.63
N VAL A 274 3.86 -6.37 -24.50
CA VAL A 274 4.58 -7.47 -23.84
C VAL A 274 3.86 -8.78 -24.06
N LYS A 275 4.62 -9.83 -24.41
CA LYS A 275 4.16 -11.21 -24.45
C LYS A 275 4.76 -11.97 -23.27
N GLU A 276 3.89 -12.62 -22.52
CA GLU A 276 4.28 -13.48 -21.40
C GLU A 276 4.02 -14.95 -21.76
N THR A 277 5.01 -15.81 -21.51
CA THR A 277 4.89 -17.25 -21.72
C THR A 277 5.19 -17.95 -20.40
N LEU A 278 4.21 -18.69 -19.90
CA LEU A 278 4.27 -19.34 -18.60
C LEU A 278 4.43 -20.85 -18.74
N THR A 279 5.35 -21.40 -17.98
CA THR A 279 5.57 -22.84 -17.86
C THR A 279 5.38 -23.25 -16.40
N GLY A 280 4.47 -24.21 -16.14
CA GLY A 280 4.16 -24.66 -14.80
C GLY A 280 3.28 -25.89 -14.78
N THR A 281 2.90 -26.32 -13.58
CA THR A 281 1.99 -27.46 -13.35
C THR A 281 0.78 -26.98 -12.56
N VAL A 282 -0.42 -27.27 -13.07
CA VAL A 282 -1.68 -27.02 -12.35
C VAL A 282 -1.81 -28.01 -11.18
N LYS A 283 -2.18 -27.52 -10.00
CA LYS A 283 -2.49 -28.34 -8.81
C LYS A 283 -3.93 -28.83 -8.85
#